data_AF-A0A973TAB8-F1
#
_entry.id   AF-A0A973TAB8-F1
#
_cell.length_a   1.000
_cell.length_b   1.000
_cell.length_c   1.000
_cell.angle_alpha   90.00
_cell.angle_beta   90.00
_cell.angle_gamma   90.00
#
_symmetry.space_group_name_H-M   'P 1'
#
loop_
_entity.id
_entity.type
_entity.pdbx_description
1 polymer ?
#
loop_
_entity_poly.entity_id
_entity_poly.type
_entity_poly.pdbx_seq_one_letter_code
_entity_poly.pdbx_strand_id
1 'polypeptide(L)'
;MRPAGDVDLLVSRALVPDLDGLLKGVGFRRVQALGHGSHRFYFRYMADEDLWIKLDIVSDISFGHFQELRTALADGCLGRRIALGTLWLPDPHDQAWLQILHLVLDKGEIAPERVGTALAAGALASAADPIAAFLDRKAGNGTADILLEVLLSRRFHEVPALAAAVKRQWKGSMLPPRVTSMAGQLLRRVGPRLQGRGPVVGVLAPDGA
;
A
#
# COMPACT_ATOMS: atom_id res chain seq x y z
N MET A 1 20.96 -9.14 -3.79
CA MET A 1 19.55 -9.35 -4.20
C MET A 1 19.11 -8.08 -4.90
N ARG A 2 18.65 -8.15 -6.15
CA ARG A 2 18.17 -6.98 -6.89
C ARG A 2 16.65 -6.87 -6.76
N PRO A 3 16.08 -5.67 -6.52
CA PRO A 3 14.64 -5.51 -6.58
C PRO A 3 14.17 -5.73 -8.02
N ALA A 4 13.19 -6.60 -8.22
CA ALA A 4 12.61 -6.90 -9.54
C ALA A 4 11.52 -5.88 -9.94
N GLY A 5 11.33 -4.81 -9.18
CA GLY A 5 10.29 -3.81 -9.37
C GLY A 5 10.30 -2.74 -8.28
N ASP A 6 9.15 -2.09 -8.11
CA ASP A 6 8.94 -1.05 -7.10
C ASP A 6 9.19 -1.59 -5.68
N VAL A 7 9.77 -0.75 -4.82
CA VAL A 7 10.02 -1.07 -3.42
C VAL A 7 9.15 -0.20 -2.52
N ASP A 8 8.18 -0.84 -1.85
CA ASP A 8 7.32 -0.19 -0.87
C ASP A 8 7.99 -0.15 0.50
N LEU A 9 8.05 1.03 1.12
CA LEU A 9 8.62 1.23 2.45
C LEU A 9 7.62 1.92 3.37
N LEU A 10 7.34 1.28 4.52
CA LEU A 10 6.66 1.92 5.63
C LEU A 10 7.70 2.56 6.56
N VAL A 11 7.55 3.85 6.85
CA VAL A 11 8.41 4.60 7.76
C VAL A 11 7.62 5.22 8.90
N SER A 12 8.28 5.47 10.03
CA SER A 12 7.66 6.25 11.10
C SER A 12 7.32 7.66 10.61
N ARG A 13 6.17 8.18 11.02
CA ARG A 13 5.77 9.56 10.73
C ARG A 13 6.79 10.59 11.23
N ALA A 14 7.55 10.28 12.28
CA ALA A 14 8.60 11.14 12.81
C ALA A 14 9.78 11.30 11.86
N LEU A 15 10.03 10.34 10.95
CA LEU A 15 11.12 10.39 9.97
C LEU A 15 10.78 11.23 8.73
N VAL A 16 9.50 11.48 8.50
CA VAL A 16 9.00 12.13 7.27
C VAL A 16 9.61 13.51 7.00
N PRO A 17 9.85 14.39 8.01
CA PRO A 17 10.51 15.68 7.78
C PRO A 17 11.92 15.55 7.21
N ASP A 18 12.68 14.53 7.62
CA ASP A 18 14.10 14.36 7.27
C ASP A 18 14.32 13.50 6.01
N LEU A 19 13.29 12.77 5.59
CA LEU A 19 13.35 11.77 4.52
C LEU A 19 13.90 12.32 3.20
N ASP A 20 13.50 13.53 2.82
CA ASP A 20 13.96 14.17 1.58
C ASP A 20 15.47 14.42 1.58
N GLY A 21 16.02 14.83 2.73
CA GLY A 21 17.45 15.07 2.90
C GLY A 21 18.25 13.77 2.87
N LEU A 22 17.78 12.75 3.61
CA LEU A 22 18.42 11.44 3.68
C LEU A 22 18.49 10.77 2.30
N LEU A 23 17.37 10.71 1.59
CA LEU A 23 17.29 10.06 0.28
C LEU A 23 18.04 10.85 -0.81
N LYS A 24 17.99 12.18 -0.75
CA LYS A 24 18.83 13.02 -1.62
C LYS A 24 20.32 12.76 -1.40
N GLY A 25 20.75 12.55 -0.15
CA GLY A 25 22.13 12.24 0.22
C GLY A 25 22.65 10.95 -0.43
N VAL A 26 21.77 10.00 -0.70
CA VAL A 26 22.08 8.74 -1.41
C VAL A 26 21.60 8.74 -2.87
N GLY A 27 21.41 9.91 -3.47
CA GLY A 27 21.19 10.09 -4.91
C GLY A 27 19.75 9.91 -5.41
N PHE A 28 18.77 9.71 -4.53
CA PHE A 28 17.36 9.67 -4.93
C PHE A 28 16.80 11.08 -5.17
N ARG A 29 15.79 11.16 -6.04
CA ARG A 29 15.03 12.37 -6.34
C ARG A 29 13.56 12.17 -6.03
N ARG A 30 12.96 13.13 -5.32
CA ARG A 30 11.54 13.12 -5.00
C ARG A 30 10.70 13.57 -6.19
N VAL A 31 9.69 12.76 -6.53
CA VAL A 31 8.60 13.14 -7.42
C VAL A 31 7.39 13.51 -6.55
N GLN A 32 6.91 14.73 -6.70
CA GLN A 32 5.70 15.22 -6.06
C GLN A 32 4.49 14.82 -6.90
N ALA A 33 3.68 13.89 -6.39
CA ALA A 33 2.39 13.53 -6.94
C ALA A 33 1.30 13.83 -5.91
N LEU A 34 0.29 14.63 -6.29
CA LEU A 34 -0.80 15.01 -5.39
C LEU A 34 -1.89 13.94 -5.38
N GLY A 35 -2.63 13.82 -4.26
CA GLY A 35 -3.75 12.87 -4.16
C GLY A 35 -3.34 11.41 -3.90
N HIS A 36 -2.11 11.18 -3.44
CA HIS A 36 -1.61 9.87 -3.02
C HIS A 36 -1.43 9.76 -1.48
N GLY A 37 -2.18 10.55 -0.72
CA GLY A 37 -2.18 10.55 0.75
C GLY A 37 -0.78 10.65 1.38
N SER A 38 -0.35 9.61 2.10
CA SER A 38 0.96 9.58 2.77
C SER A 38 2.13 9.22 1.84
N HIS A 39 1.84 8.81 0.60
CA HIS A 39 2.87 8.32 -0.32
C HIS A 39 3.84 9.41 -0.74
N ARG A 40 5.09 9.01 -0.89
CA ARG A 40 6.20 9.81 -1.37
C ARG A 40 7.02 8.95 -2.31
N PHE A 41 7.08 9.37 -3.57
CA PHE A 41 7.77 8.64 -4.61
C PHE A 41 9.20 9.17 -4.79
N TYR A 42 10.17 8.27 -4.78
CA TYR A 42 11.58 8.59 -5.01
C TYR A 42 12.16 7.71 -6.09
N PHE A 43 12.97 8.31 -6.95
CA PHE A 43 13.59 7.61 -8.08
C PHE A 43 15.09 7.82 -8.07
N ARG A 44 15.83 6.77 -8.42
CA ARG A 44 17.27 6.83 -8.68
C ARG A 44 17.59 5.95 -9.88
N TYR A 45 18.42 6.48 -10.77
CA TYR A 45 19.08 5.68 -11.79
C TYR A 45 20.47 5.27 -11.31
N MET A 46 20.81 4.00 -11.44
CA MET A 46 22.11 3.42 -11.14
C MET A 46 22.78 3.05 -12.46
N ALA A 47 23.69 3.91 -12.93
CA ALA A 47 24.32 3.77 -14.25
C ALA A 47 25.25 2.55 -14.36
N ASP A 48 25.86 2.15 -13.25
CA ASP A 48 26.70 0.95 -13.14
C ASP A 48 25.89 -0.35 -13.31
N GLU A 49 24.61 -0.32 -12.95
CA GLU A 49 23.70 -1.47 -13.06
C GLU A 49 22.66 -1.33 -14.17
N ASP A 50 22.68 -0.22 -14.92
CA ASP A 50 21.65 0.21 -15.86
C ASP A 50 20.23 0.00 -15.32
N LEU A 51 20.00 0.47 -14.08
CA LEU A 51 18.80 0.15 -13.31
C LEU A 51 18.10 1.41 -12.80
N TRP A 52 16.79 1.48 -13.00
CA TRP A 52 15.92 2.41 -12.30
C TRP A 52 15.37 1.77 -11.03
N ILE A 53 15.57 2.46 -9.89
CA ILE A 53 14.95 2.11 -8.61
C ILE A 53 13.89 3.15 -8.28
N LYS A 54 12.66 2.67 -8.07
CA LYS A 54 11.56 3.44 -7.51
C LYS A 54 11.30 2.98 -6.07
N LEU A 55 11.32 3.94 -5.14
CA LEU A 55 10.84 3.74 -3.78
C LEU A 55 9.47 4.40 -3.64
N ASP A 56 8.48 3.65 -3.18
CA ASP A 56 7.19 4.17 -2.74
C ASP A 56 7.17 4.17 -1.21
N ILE A 57 7.32 5.35 -0.61
CA ILE A 57 7.45 5.49 0.84
C ILE A 57 6.16 6.02 1.42
N VAL A 58 5.60 5.28 2.37
CA VAL A 58 4.40 5.64 3.13
C VAL A 58 4.72 5.80 4.60
N SER A 59 4.06 6.75 5.26
CA SER A 59 4.13 6.91 6.73
C SER A 59 2.85 6.51 7.45
N ASP A 60 1.87 6.06 6.68
CA ASP A 60 0.56 5.64 7.16
C ASP A 60 0.00 4.58 6.23
N ILE A 61 -0.76 3.64 6.79
CA ILE A 61 -1.41 2.57 6.05
C ILE A 61 -2.87 2.97 5.85
N SER A 62 -3.29 3.08 4.60
CA SER A 62 -4.67 3.41 4.24
C SER A 62 -5.06 2.62 3.02
N PHE A 63 -6.32 2.21 2.96
CA PHE A 63 -6.85 1.41 1.87
C PHE A 63 -7.93 2.17 1.10
N GLY A 64 -8.40 1.60 -0.01
CA GLY A 64 -9.26 2.24 -0.98
C GLY A 64 -8.47 2.86 -2.13
N HIS A 65 -9.13 2.98 -3.28
CA HIS A 65 -8.51 3.48 -4.51
C HIS A 65 -7.92 4.89 -4.35
N PHE A 66 -8.47 5.67 -3.42
CA PHE A 66 -8.06 7.02 -3.07
C PHE A 66 -7.58 7.13 -1.61
N GLN A 67 -7.20 6.01 -0.98
CA GLN A 67 -6.76 5.92 0.41
C GLN A 67 -7.80 6.45 1.41
N GLU A 68 -9.07 6.27 1.09
CA GLU A 68 -10.19 6.77 1.86
C GLU A 68 -10.45 5.98 3.16
N LEU A 69 -9.94 4.76 3.27
CA LEU A 69 -10.05 3.90 4.44
C LEU A 69 -8.80 4.05 5.32
N ARG A 70 -8.78 5.13 6.10
CA ARG A 70 -7.67 5.44 7.02
C ARG A 70 -7.56 4.40 8.14
N THR A 71 -6.34 4.02 8.49
CA THR A 71 -6.07 3.05 9.56
C THR A 71 -5.14 3.61 10.64
N ALA A 72 -4.94 2.85 11.71
CA ALA A 72 -3.91 3.11 12.72
C ALA A 72 -2.92 1.94 12.79
N LEU A 73 -2.72 1.23 11.66
CA LEU A 73 -1.93 0.00 11.62
C LEU A 73 -0.42 0.24 11.53
N ALA A 74 0.01 1.42 11.06
CA ALA A 74 1.41 1.72 10.75
C ALA A 74 2.35 1.47 11.93
N ASP A 75 2.07 2.06 13.10
CA ASP A 75 2.93 1.93 14.29
C ASP A 75 2.99 0.48 14.78
N GLY A 76 1.88 -0.25 14.72
CA GLY A 76 1.83 -1.66 15.08
C GLY A 76 2.69 -2.53 14.17
N CYS A 77 2.62 -2.32 12.86
CA CYS A 77 3.43 -3.05 11.89
C CYS A 77 4.92 -2.70 12.04
N LEU A 78 5.24 -1.42 12.23
CA LEU A 78 6.62 -0.97 12.50
C LEU A 78 7.17 -1.56 13.80
N GLY A 79 6.34 -1.70 14.83
CA GLY A 79 6.72 -2.31 16.11
C GLY A 79 6.99 -3.81 16.03
N ARG A 80 6.31 -4.53 15.13
CA ARG A 80 6.46 -5.98 14.93
C ARG A 80 7.39 -6.39 13.79
N ARG A 81 8.04 -5.42 13.14
CA ARG A 81 8.99 -5.68 12.04
C ARG A 81 10.06 -6.71 12.45
N ILE A 82 10.45 -7.54 11.51
CA ILE A 82 11.48 -8.56 11.68
C ILE A 82 12.77 -8.15 10.96
N ALA A 83 13.92 -8.45 11.56
CA ALA A 83 15.22 -8.21 10.93
C ALA A 83 15.53 -9.34 9.96
N LEU A 84 15.86 -8.98 8.71
CA LEU A 84 16.43 -9.89 7.71
C LEU A 84 17.76 -9.29 7.21
N GLY A 85 18.85 -9.63 7.91
CA GLY A 85 20.16 -9.02 7.66
C GLY A 85 20.13 -7.52 7.93
N THR A 86 20.39 -6.71 6.90
CA THR A 86 20.35 -5.25 6.99
C THR A 86 18.97 -4.66 6.70
N LEU A 87 17.98 -5.49 6.38
CA LEU A 87 16.63 -5.07 6.05
C LEU A 87 15.69 -5.31 7.22
N TRP A 88 14.68 -4.46 7.32
CA TRP A 88 13.52 -4.68 8.17
C TRP A 88 12.33 -5.01 7.29
N LEU A 89 11.73 -6.17 7.53
CA LEU A 89 10.52 -6.60 6.84
C LEU A 89 9.33 -6.51 7.79
N PRO A 90 8.10 -6.33 7.26
CA PRO A 90 6.91 -6.55 8.06
C PRO A 90 6.92 -7.97 8.65
N ASP A 91 6.29 -8.14 9.80
CA ASP A 91 5.96 -9.48 10.29
C ASP A 91 5.19 -10.25 9.20
N PRO A 92 5.44 -11.56 8.98
CA PRO A 92 4.80 -12.29 7.89
C PRO A 92 3.26 -12.31 7.95
N HIS A 93 2.67 -12.33 9.16
CA HIS A 93 1.21 -12.26 9.33
C HIS A 93 0.68 -10.86 9.00
N ASP A 94 1.40 -9.82 9.42
CA ASP A 94 1.07 -8.45 9.03
C ASP A 94 1.16 -8.29 7.50
N GLN A 95 2.23 -8.79 6.87
CA GLN A 95 2.43 -8.74 5.43
C GLN A 95 1.29 -9.44 4.68
N ALA A 96 0.88 -10.62 5.15
CA ALA A 96 -0.24 -11.37 4.57
C ALA A 96 -1.54 -10.55 4.62
N TRP A 97 -1.88 -9.99 5.77
CA TRP A 97 -3.08 -9.17 5.92
C TRP A 97 -3.03 -7.88 5.09
N LEU A 98 -1.89 -7.18 5.04
CA LEU A 98 -1.73 -5.99 4.21
C LEU A 98 -1.91 -6.32 2.72
N GLN A 99 -1.37 -7.46 2.26
CA GLN A 99 -1.55 -7.94 0.90
C GLN A 99 -3.02 -8.27 0.59
N ILE A 100 -3.70 -8.95 1.50
CA ILE A 100 -5.12 -9.28 1.40
C ILE A 100 -5.95 -7.99 1.28
N LEU A 101 -5.75 -7.04 2.20
CA LEU A 101 -6.50 -5.80 2.23
C LEU A 101 -6.20 -4.92 1.00
N HIS A 102 -4.97 -4.92 0.49
CA HIS A 102 -4.62 -4.25 -0.75
C HIS A 102 -5.44 -4.81 -1.94
N LEU A 103 -5.46 -6.13 -2.09
CA LEU A 103 -6.20 -6.76 -3.18
C LEU A 103 -7.71 -6.52 -3.06
N VAL A 104 -8.28 -6.68 -1.87
CA VAL A 104 -9.73 -6.56 -1.66
C VAL A 104 -10.20 -5.12 -1.65
N LEU A 105 -9.50 -4.20 -0.98
CA LEU A 105 -9.99 -2.85 -0.74
C LEU A 105 -9.45 -1.83 -1.75
N ASP A 106 -8.24 -2.01 -2.26
CA ASP A 106 -7.66 -1.07 -3.24
C ASP A 106 -8.04 -1.46 -4.67
N LYS A 107 -7.90 -2.76 -5.00
CA LYS A 107 -8.25 -3.27 -6.34
C LYS A 107 -9.74 -3.59 -6.46
N GLY A 108 -10.35 -4.12 -5.40
CA GLY A 108 -11.79 -4.46 -5.39
C GLY A 108 -12.10 -5.82 -6.02
N GLU A 109 -11.12 -6.48 -6.60
CA GLU A 109 -11.22 -7.78 -7.25
C GLU A 109 -9.87 -8.51 -7.22
N ILE A 110 -9.88 -9.82 -7.40
CA ILE A 110 -8.66 -10.64 -7.52
C ILE A 110 -8.49 -11.02 -8.98
N ALA A 111 -7.60 -10.31 -9.69
CA ALA A 111 -7.25 -10.66 -11.06
C ALA A 111 -6.61 -12.07 -11.13
N PRO A 112 -6.78 -12.82 -12.24
CA PRO A 112 -6.29 -14.20 -12.38
C PRO A 112 -4.81 -14.38 -12.01
N GLU A 113 -3.96 -13.45 -12.42
CA GLU A 113 -2.52 -13.44 -12.16
C GLU A 113 -2.17 -13.19 -10.68
N ARG A 114 -3.12 -12.68 -9.88
CA ARG A 114 -2.96 -12.42 -8.44
C ARG A 114 -3.55 -13.51 -7.55
N VAL A 115 -4.21 -14.52 -8.12
CA VAL A 115 -4.82 -15.63 -7.37
C VAL A 115 -3.78 -16.35 -6.51
N GLY A 116 -2.60 -16.64 -7.06
CA GLY A 116 -1.52 -17.31 -6.30
C GLY A 116 -1.09 -16.49 -5.09
N THR A 117 -0.90 -15.19 -5.26
CA THR A 117 -0.56 -14.26 -4.17
C THR A 117 -1.67 -14.17 -3.12
N ALA A 118 -2.93 -14.11 -3.56
CA ALA A 118 -4.09 -14.04 -2.65
C ALA A 118 -4.21 -15.31 -1.79
N LEU A 119 -4.01 -16.49 -2.39
CA LEU A 119 -4.04 -17.77 -1.67
C LEU A 119 -2.85 -17.92 -0.71
N ALA A 120 -1.65 -17.52 -1.12
CA ALA A 120 -0.47 -17.57 -0.25
C ALA A 120 -0.64 -16.66 0.98
N ALA A 121 -1.18 -15.46 0.79
CA ALA A 121 -1.48 -14.57 1.90
C ALA A 121 -2.60 -15.13 2.79
N GLY A 122 -3.68 -15.66 2.21
CA GLY A 122 -4.77 -16.29 2.95
C GLY A 122 -4.35 -17.51 3.78
N ALA A 123 -3.36 -18.27 3.32
CA ALA A 123 -2.84 -19.44 4.03
C ALA A 123 -1.96 -19.08 5.24
N LEU A 124 -1.38 -17.87 5.26
CA LEU A 124 -0.53 -17.38 6.34
C LEU A 124 -1.31 -16.55 7.36
N ALA A 125 -2.29 -15.78 6.88
CA ALA A 125 -3.13 -14.94 7.72
C ALA A 125 -4.03 -15.77 8.65
N SER A 126 -4.24 -15.27 9.86
CA SER A 126 -5.13 -15.83 10.87
C SER A 126 -6.14 -14.79 11.34
N ALA A 127 -7.35 -15.23 11.65
CA ALA A 127 -8.38 -14.40 12.26
C ALA A 127 -8.02 -13.91 13.68
N ALA A 128 -7.02 -14.55 14.31
CA ALA A 128 -6.49 -14.12 15.60
C ALA A 128 -5.46 -12.98 15.49
N ASP A 129 -5.03 -12.61 14.27
CA ASP A 129 -3.97 -11.62 14.07
C ASP A 129 -4.43 -10.20 14.48
N PRO A 130 -3.49 -9.32 14.86
CA PRO A 130 -3.83 -7.95 15.23
C PRO A 130 -4.57 -7.16 14.14
N ILE A 131 -4.25 -7.39 12.86
CA ILE A 131 -4.92 -6.75 11.72
C ILE A 131 -6.34 -7.31 11.53
N ALA A 132 -6.55 -8.61 11.72
CA ALA A 132 -7.89 -9.23 11.71
C ALA A 132 -8.80 -8.58 12.77
N ALA A 133 -8.32 -8.51 14.01
CA ALA A 133 -9.07 -7.87 15.09
C ALA A 133 -9.33 -6.37 14.82
N PHE A 134 -8.38 -5.67 14.16
CA PHE A 134 -8.59 -4.30 13.71
C PHE A 134 -9.69 -4.20 12.65
N LEU A 135 -9.67 -5.09 11.65
CA LEU A 135 -10.67 -5.14 10.58
C LEU A 135 -12.06 -5.38 11.15
N ASP A 136 -12.21 -6.31 12.09
CA ASP A 136 -13.49 -6.63 12.73
C ASP A 136 -14.06 -5.45 13.52
N ARG A 137 -13.20 -4.69 14.22
CA ARG A 137 -13.63 -3.44 14.87
C ARG A 137 -14.10 -2.38 13.87
N LYS A 138 -13.50 -2.35 12.68
CA LYS A 138 -13.79 -1.35 11.65
C LYS A 138 -15.00 -1.68 10.80
N ALA A 139 -15.20 -2.94 10.44
CA ALA A 139 -16.19 -3.38 9.47
C ALA A 139 -17.28 -4.28 10.06
N GLY A 140 -17.09 -4.84 11.26
CA GLY A 140 -18.05 -5.74 11.91
C GLY A 140 -17.40 -7.05 12.32
N ASN A 141 -17.86 -7.62 13.43
CA ASN A 141 -17.31 -8.87 13.96
C ASN A 141 -17.40 -10.02 12.94
N GLY A 142 -16.33 -10.80 12.76
CA GLY A 142 -16.26 -11.91 11.80
C GLY A 142 -16.00 -11.48 10.35
N THR A 143 -15.69 -10.20 10.09
CA THR A 143 -15.33 -9.74 8.74
C THR A 143 -14.05 -10.40 8.27
N ALA A 144 -13.05 -10.52 9.15
CA ALA A 144 -11.78 -11.16 8.87
C ALA A 144 -11.98 -12.64 8.49
N ASP A 145 -12.78 -13.38 9.24
CA ASP A 145 -13.09 -14.78 8.97
C ASP A 145 -13.75 -14.97 7.61
N ILE A 146 -14.79 -14.18 7.31
CA ILE A 146 -15.50 -14.23 6.02
C ILE A 146 -14.54 -13.97 4.87
N LEU A 147 -13.63 -13.01 5.03
CA LEU A 147 -12.67 -12.66 3.99
C LEU A 147 -11.69 -13.81 3.74
N LEU A 148 -11.12 -14.41 4.80
CA LEU A 148 -10.26 -15.59 4.68
C LEU A 148 -11.02 -16.76 4.05
N GLU A 149 -12.27 -17.01 4.46
CA GLU A 149 -13.11 -18.07 3.90
C GLU A 149 -13.33 -17.90 2.39
N VAL A 150 -13.64 -16.68 1.94
CA VAL A 150 -13.81 -16.36 0.50
C VAL A 150 -12.52 -16.62 -0.28
N LEU A 151 -11.37 -16.19 0.24
CA LEU A 151 -10.08 -16.39 -0.42
C LEU A 151 -9.69 -17.86 -0.47
N LEU A 152 -9.73 -18.56 0.66
CA LEU A 152 -9.31 -19.95 0.77
C LEU A 152 -10.25 -20.91 0.02
N SER A 153 -11.54 -20.58 -0.06
CA SER A 153 -12.53 -21.32 -0.86
C SER A 153 -12.51 -20.93 -2.34
N ARG A 154 -11.59 -20.06 -2.77
CA ARG A 154 -11.46 -19.58 -4.16
C ARG A 154 -12.72 -18.92 -4.72
N ARG A 155 -13.56 -18.34 -3.86
CA ARG A 155 -14.81 -17.66 -4.24
C ARG A 155 -14.54 -16.22 -4.66
N PHE A 156 -13.55 -16.01 -5.54
CA PHE A 156 -13.06 -14.68 -5.91
C PHE A 156 -14.12 -13.79 -6.56
N HIS A 157 -15.15 -14.37 -7.16
CA HIS A 157 -16.31 -13.66 -7.70
C HIS A 157 -17.13 -12.93 -6.62
N GLU A 158 -17.01 -13.31 -5.34
CA GLU A 158 -17.67 -12.64 -4.21
C GLU A 158 -16.87 -11.42 -3.69
N VAL A 159 -15.59 -11.29 -4.06
CA VAL A 159 -14.69 -10.24 -3.55
C VAL A 159 -15.21 -8.83 -3.82
N PRO A 160 -15.75 -8.48 -5.00
CA PRO A 160 -16.30 -7.14 -5.23
C PRO A 160 -17.46 -6.79 -4.29
N ALA A 161 -18.36 -7.75 -4.04
CA ALA A 161 -19.49 -7.56 -3.13
C ALA A 161 -19.02 -7.40 -1.67
N LEU A 162 -18.07 -8.23 -1.24
CA LEU A 162 -17.46 -8.15 0.07
C LEU A 162 -16.70 -6.82 0.28
N ALA A 163 -15.88 -6.42 -0.68
CA ALA A 163 -15.16 -5.15 -0.66
C ALA A 163 -16.12 -3.95 -0.51
N ALA A 164 -17.22 -3.94 -1.25
CA ALA A 164 -18.24 -2.92 -1.14
C ALA A 164 -18.94 -2.92 0.22
N ALA A 165 -19.23 -4.09 0.79
CA ALA A 165 -19.81 -4.21 2.13
C ALA A 165 -18.87 -3.69 3.22
N VAL A 166 -17.59 -4.09 3.19
CA VAL A 166 -16.55 -3.62 4.11
C VAL A 166 -16.40 -2.10 4.04
N LYS A 167 -16.30 -1.54 2.84
CA LYS A 167 -16.21 -0.09 2.62
C LYS A 167 -17.42 0.66 3.19
N ARG A 168 -18.63 0.12 3.06
CA ARG A 168 -19.86 0.72 3.57
C ARG A 168 -19.94 0.67 5.10
N GLN A 169 -19.43 -0.39 5.71
CA GLN A 169 -19.48 -0.59 7.16
C GLN A 169 -18.33 0.09 7.91
N TRP A 170 -17.32 0.61 7.19
CA TRP A 170 -16.10 1.18 7.76
C TRP A 170 -16.37 2.31 8.76
N LYS A 171 -16.03 2.09 10.04
CA LYS A 171 -16.26 3.05 11.12
C LYS A 171 -15.05 3.93 11.44
N GLY A 172 -15.33 5.15 11.91
CA GLY A 172 -14.33 6.02 12.55
C GLY A 172 -13.36 6.72 11.59
N SER A 173 -13.79 7.05 10.37
CA SER A 173 -13.13 8.03 9.52
C SER A 173 -13.67 9.44 9.84
N MET A 174 -12.80 10.45 10.02
CA MET A 174 -13.24 11.83 10.32
C MET A 174 -14.06 12.45 9.18
N LEU A 175 -13.78 12.03 7.94
CA LEU A 175 -14.56 12.38 6.76
C LEU A 175 -15.15 11.10 6.14
N PRO A 176 -16.34 11.17 5.53
CA PRO A 176 -16.87 10.05 4.76
C PRO A 176 -15.87 9.66 3.66
N PRO A 177 -15.62 8.35 3.42
CA PRO A 177 -14.65 7.91 2.42
C PRO A 177 -14.89 8.48 1.01
N ARG A 178 -16.14 8.81 0.68
CA ARG A 178 -16.52 9.47 -0.59
C ARG A 178 -15.91 10.87 -0.74
N VAL A 179 -15.80 11.64 0.34
CA VAL A 179 -15.27 13.01 0.33
C VAL A 179 -13.76 13.00 0.07
N THR A 180 -13.04 12.10 0.75
CA THR A 180 -11.60 11.92 0.52
C THR A 180 -11.31 11.37 -0.88
N SER A 181 -12.16 10.49 -1.40
CA SER A 181 -12.11 9.99 -2.77
C SER A 181 -12.19 11.11 -3.81
N MET A 182 -13.17 12.01 -3.70
CA MET A 182 -13.33 13.13 -4.63
C MET A 182 -12.14 14.09 -4.60
N ALA A 183 -11.62 14.40 -3.41
CA ALA A 183 -10.42 15.22 -3.26
C ALA A 183 -9.19 14.54 -3.88
N GLY A 184 -9.00 13.25 -3.65
CA GLY A 184 -7.90 12.46 -4.22
C GLY A 184 -7.96 12.44 -5.75
N GLN A 185 -9.14 12.23 -6.33
CA GLN A 185 -9.33 12.23 -7.78
C GLN A 185 -8.98 13.57 -8.42
N LEU A 186 -9.40 14.69 -7.82
CA LEU A 186 -9.10 16.02 -8.33
C LEU A 186 -7.60 16.35 -8.24
N LEU A 187 -6.97 15.97 -7.13
CA LEU A 187 -5.54 16.21 -6.92
C LEU A 187 -4.66 15.39 -7.88
N ARG A 188 -5.04 14.15 -8.21
CA ARG A 188 -4.33 13.31 -9.18
C ARG A 188 -4.36 13.84 -10.62
N ARG A 189 -5.27 14.76 -10.95
CA ARG A 189 -5.26 15.45 -12.25
C ARG A 189 -4.11 16.44 -12.39
N VAL A 190 -3.50 16.87 -11.28
CA VAL A 190 -2.27 17.65 -11.31
C VAL A 190 -1.12 16.67 -11.53
N GLY A 191 -0.57 16.67 -12.74
CA GLY A 191 0.52 15.77 -13.12
C GLY A 191 1.75 15.86 -12.20
N PRO A 192 2.59 14.81 -12.19
CA PRO A 192 3.75 14.73 -11.29
C PRO A 192 4.75 15.85 -11.54
N ARG A 193 5.39 16.34 -10.47
CA ARG A 193 6.40 17.40 -10.53
C ARG A 193 7.69 16.96 -9.85
N LEU A 194 8.83 17.25 -10.46
CA LEU A 194 10.13 17.13 -9.80
C LEU A 194 10.46 18.44 -9.07
N GLN A 195 11.18 18.33 -7.96
CA GLN A 195 11.68 19.50 -7.25
C GLN A 195 12.88 20.11 -8.03
N GLY A 196 12.62 21.15 -8.83
CA GLY A 196 13.63 21.82 -9.67
C GLY A 196 13.02 22.53 -10.91
N ARG A 197 13.84 23.24 -11.70
CA ARG A 197 13.45 23.84 -12.98
C ARG A 197 13.91 22.95 -14.13
N GLY A 198 12.99 22.25 -14.78
CA GLY A 198 13.28 21.48 -16.00
C GLY A 198 12.11 20.59 -16.42
N PRO A 199 11.95 20.29 -17.72
CA PRO A 199 10.94 19.36 -18.20
C PRO A 199 11.21 17.95 -17.63
N VAL A 200 10.13 17.25 -17.25
CA VAL A 200 10.19 15.86 -16.80
C VAL A 200 9.98 14.97 -18.02
N VAL A 201 10.99 14.17 -18.37
CA VAL A 201 10.89 13.13 -19.39
C VAL A 201 10.88 11.79 -18.68
N GLY A 202 9.76 11.06 -18.78
CA GLY A 202 9.70 9.67 -18.35
C GLY A 202 10.05 8.76 -19.53
N VAL A 203 11.07 7.92 -19.38
CA VAL A 203 11.32 6.82 -20.30
C VAL A 203 10.48 5.64 -19.81
N LEU A 204 9.47 5.24 -20.57
CA LEU A 204 8.77 3.98 -20.34
C LEU A 204 9.72 2.85 -20.76
N ALA A 205 10.04 1.95 -19.83
CA ALA A 205 10.56 0.62 -20.17
C ALA A 205 9.50 -0.13 -21.02
N PRO A 206 9.89 -1.11 -21.84
CA PRO A 206 9.03 -1.70 -22.89
C PRO A 206 7.75 -2.38 -22.37
N ASP A 207 7.64 -2.71 -21.09
CA ASP A 207 6.51 -3.48 -20.54
C ASP A 207 5.40 -2.56 -19.98
N GLY A 208 5.07 -1.50 -20.73
CA GLY A 208 3.96 -0.62 -20.42
C GLY A 208 2.62 -1.14 -20.92
N ALA A 209 1.91 -1.92 -20.09
CA ALA A 209 0.43 -2.05 -20.05
C ALA A 209 0.02 -2.98 -18.90
#